data_AF-A0A5M3Y1T7-F1
#
_entry.id   AF-A0A5M3Y1T7-F1
#
_cell.length_a   1.000
_cell.length_b   1.000
_cell.length_c   1.000
_cell.angle_alpha   90.00
_cell.angle_beta   90.00
_cell.angle_gamma   90.00
#
_symmetry.space_group_name_H-M   'P 1'
#
loop_
_entity.id
_entity.type
_entity.pdbx_description
1 polymer ?
#
loop_
_entity_poly.entity_id
_entity_poly.type
_entity_poly.pdbx_seq_one_letter_code
_entity_poly.pdbx_strand_id
1 'polypeptide(L)'
;MPTAEAMGMDRRAFGEFAGPQGELASYAFGWTTGSQPHIARLSIGIGASNPGGGTFHAVVFEHEDGHALSLTDEPFEHVPQGGPDLAADQARTHVDLPFVWWVADHVMERDRRAWWMRHWLLGTRCIQTIEVFERREPVLLLGNDADDGLWQLIGATDAGGTGKIGHLHHAVDEDPTLVDVLDLPPGHSASRTRVGGPWTRLLGYPA
;
A
#
# COMPACT_ATOMS: atom_id res chain seq x y z
N MET A 1 -2.79 -28.74 -5.17
CA MET A 1 -3.98 -28.66 -6.05
C MET A 1 -4.62 -27.30 -5.80
N PRO A 2 -4.67 -26.37 -6.76
CA PRO A 2 -5.31 -25.09 -6.54
C PRO A 2 -6.82 -25.28 -6.51
N THR A 3 -7.48 -24.82 -5.45
CA THR A 3 -8.95 -24.77 -5.32
C THR A 3 -9.50 -23.67 -6.24
N ALA A 4 -10.67 -23.94 -6.82
CA ALA A 4 -11.32 -23.15 -7.86
C ALA A 4 -11.89 -21.77 -7.42
N GLU A 5 -11.35 -21.17 -6.36
CA GLU A 5 -11.82 -19.90 -5.78
C GLU A 5 -10.69 -18.92 -5.42
N ALA A 6 -9.46 -19.11 -5.92
CA ALA A 6 -8.44 -18.07 -5.85
C ALA A 6 -8.70 -16.99 -6.92
N MET A 7 -9.77 -16.19 -6.75
CA MET A 7 -9.97 -14.97 -7.53
C MET A 7 -9.07 -13.86 -6.97
N GLY A 8 -7.93 -13.62 -7.60
CA GLY A 8 -7.01 -12.52 -7.28
C GLY A 8 -5.58 -12.98 -6.97
N MET A 9 -4.64 -12.03 -7.00
CA MET A 9 -3.26 -12.27 -6.60
C MET A 9 -3.10 -11.93 -5.12
N ASP A 10 -2.62 -12.89 -4.34
CA ASP A 10 -2.26 -12.71 -2.92
C ASP A 10 -0.98 -11.87 -2.84
N ARG A 11 -1.05 -10.76 -2.11
CA ARG A 11 0.05 -9.81 -1.89
C ARG A 11 0.38 -9.77 -0.42
N ARG A 12 1.65 -9.91 -0.08
CA ARG A 12 2.15 -9.87 1.30
C ARG A 12 3.44 -9.08 1.39
N ALA A 13 3.57 -8.35 2.50
CA ALA A 13 4.71 -7.52 2.82
C ALA A 13 5.06 -7.70 4.28
N PHE A 14 6.36 -7.89 4.56
CA PHE A 14 6.90 -7.99 5.91
C PHE A 14 7.90 -6.86 6.15
N GLY A 15 8.00 -6.41 7.39
CA GLY A 15 9.00 -5.42 7.79
C GLY A 15 9.23 -5.40 9.29
N GLU A 16 10.23 -4.62 9.67
CA GLU A 16 10.58 -4.33 11.05
C GLU A 16 10.46 -2.83 11.27
N PHE A 17 10.07 -2.48 12.47
CA PHE A 17 9.91 -1.13 12.92
C PHE A 17 10.83 -0.90 14.13
N ALA A 18 11.57 0.21 14.12
CA ALA A 18 12.42 0.65 15.21
C ALA A 18 12.01 2.06 15.67
N GLY A 19 11.57 2.16 16.91
CA GLY A 19 11.12 3.41 17.52
C GLY A 19 12.28 4.30 17.97
N PRO A 20 12.02 5.60 18.20
CA PRO A 20 13.03 6.57 18.61
C PRO A 20 13.66 6.26 19.98
N GLN A 21 13.00 5.44 20.82
CA GLN A 21 13.51 5.03 22.13
C GLN A 21 14.10 3.60 22.09
N GLY A 22 14.22 3.01 20.90
CA GLY A 22 14.72 1.65 20.71
C GLY A 22 13.65 0.57 20.81
N GLU A 23 12.37 0.94 20.79
CA GLU A 23 11.27 -0.02 20.73
C GLU A 23 11.34 -0.80 19.40
N LEU A 24 11.04 -2.10 19.43
CA LEU A 24 11.05 -2.95 18.24
C LEU A 24 9.69 -3.59 18.03
N ALA A 25 9.23 -3.57 16.78
CA ALA A 25 8.07 -4.32 16.34
C ALA A 25 8.36 -5.00 14.99
N SER A 26 7.72 -6.13 14.74
CA SER A 26 7.62 -6.70 13.40
C SER A 26 6.21 -6.51 12.89
N TYR A 27 6.06 -6.30 11.60
CA TYR A 27 4.74 -6.20 10.98
C TYR A 27 4.67 -7.00 9.70
N ALA A 28 3.44 -7.39 9.38
CA ALA A 28 3.08 -7.98 8.11
C ALA A 28 1.74 -7.41 7.65
N PHE A 29 1.60 -7.06 6.38
CA PHE A 29 0.32 -6.72 5.78
C PHE A 29 0.12 -7.38 4.43
N GLY A 30 -1.13 -7.54 4.03
CA GLY A 30 -1.47 -8.17 2.77
C GLY A 30 -2.91 -7.97 2.33
N TRP A 31 -3.14 -8.24 1.04
CA TRP A 31 -4.43 -8.09 0.40
C TRP A 31 -4.54 -9.01 -0.82
N THR A 32 -5.77 -9.27 -1.27
CA THR A 32 -6.04 -10.09 -2.44
C THR A 32 -6.69 -9.23 -3.51
N THR A 33 -6.03 -9.01 -4.64
CA THR A 33 -6.48 -8.02 -5.64
C THR A 33 -7.87 -8.28 -6.24
N GLY A 34 -8.40 -9.50 -6.13
CA GLY A 34 -9.74 -9.89 -6.60
C GLY A 34 -10.81 -10.00 -5.51
N SER A 35 -10.51 -9.71 -4.24
CA SER A 35 -11.50 -9.80 -3.17
C SER A 35 -12.50 -8.65 -3.24
N GLN A 36 -13.76 -8.92 -2.91
CA GLN A 36 -14.77 -7.88 -2.66
C GLN A 36 -15.47 -8.20 -1.33
N PRO A 37 -15.62 -7.23 -0.41
CA PRO A 37 -15.06 -5.86 -0.47
C PRO A 37 -13.51 -5.83 -0.47
N HIS A 38 -12.91 -4.70 -0.84
CA HIS A 38 -11.47 -4.47 -0.68
C HIS A 38 -11.15 -4.33 0.81
N ILE A 39 -10.66 -5.41 1.42
CA ILE A 39 -10.18 -5.44 2.79
C ILE A 39 -8.75 -5.98 2.78
N ALA A 40 -7.83 -5.22 3.37
CA ALA A 40 -6.48 -5.69 3.65
C ALA A 40 -6.37 -6.15 5.11
N ARG A 41 -5.33 -6.91 5.41
CA ARG A 41 -5.02 -7.41 6.74
C ARG A 41 -3.65 -6.93 7.19
N LEU A 42 -3.50 -6.69 8.49
CA LEU A 42 -2.29 -6.23 9.14
C LEU A 42 -2.07 -7.05 10.42
N SER A 43 -0.83 -7.47 10.65
CA SER A 43 -0.36 -8.06 11.90
C SER A 43 0.83 -7.27 12.41
N ILE A 44 0.83 -6.94 13.70
CA ILE A 44 1.94 -6.24 14.37
C ILE A 44 2.28 -7.03 15.62
N GLY A 45 3.53 -7.47 15.72
CA GLY A 45 4.04 -8.21 16.86
C GLY A 45 5.06 -7.38 17.62
N ILE A 46 4.95 -7.42 18.94
CA ILE A 46 5.81 -6.70 19.86
C ILE A 46 6.28 -7.60 21.01
N GLY A 47 7.46 -7.28 21.53
CA GLY A 47 7.94 -7.86 22.78
C GLY A 47 8.30 -9.34 22.69
N ALA A 48 8.83 -9.82 21.54
CA ALA A 48 9.37 -11.17 21.48
C ALA A 48 10.36 -11.40 22.63
N SER A 49 10.16 -12.50 23.36
CA SER A 49 10.88 -12.88 24.59
C SER A 49 10.46 -12.18 25.89
N ASN A 50 9.50 -11.24 25.86
CA ASN A 50 8.89 -10.67 27.06
C ASN A 50 7.52 -11.31 27.34
N PRO A 51 7.22 -11.74 28.58
CA PRO A 51 5.94 -12.36 28.92
C PRO A 51 4.70 -11.48 28.71
N GLY A 52 4.89 -10.17 28.54
CA GLY A 52 3.83 -9.19 28.25
C GLY A 52 3.73 -8.77 26.77
N GLY A 53 4.46 -9.43 25.86
CA GLY A 53 4.35 -9.19 24.43
C GLY A 53 3.13 -9.88 23.81
N GLY A 54 2.82 -9.54 22.55
CA GLY A 54 1.66 -10.08 21.84
C GLY A 54 1.68 -9.76 20.36
N THR A 55 0.84 -10.46 19.60
CA THR A 55 0.59 -10.18 18.18
C THR A 55 -0.83 -9.65 18.02
N PHE A 56 -0.94 -8.49 17.38
CA PHE A 56 -2.17 -7.75 17.17
C PHE A 56 -2.57 -7.86 15.71
N HIS A 57 -3.82 -8.21 15.46
CA HIS A 57 -4.36 -8.33 14.11
C HIS A 57 -5.42 -7.26 13.86
N ALA A 58 -5.34 -6.63 12.69
CA ALA A 58 -6.29 -5.63 12.24
C ALA A 58 -6.67 -5.86 10.78
N VAL A 59 -7.88 -5.44 10.44
CA VAL A 59 -8.30 -5.23 9.06
C VAL A 59 -8.14 -3.76 8.70
N VAL A 60 -7.76 -3.50 7.46
CA VAL A 60 -7.69 -2.17 6.87
C VAL A 60 -8.76 -2.08 5.79
N PHE A 61 -9.64 -1.09 5.89
CA PHE A 61 -10.81 -0.94 5.02
C PHE A 61 -11.01 0.52 4.63
N GLU A 62 -11.67 0.75 3.51
CA GLU A 62 -12.09 2.09 3.07
C GLU A 62 -13.04 2.71 4.10
N HIS A 63 -12.75 3.95 4.51
CA HIS A 63 -13.59 4.71 5.42
C HIS A 63 -13.47 6.20 5.10
N GLU A 64 -14.61 6.85 4.85
CA GLU A 64 -14.68 8.24 4.37
C GLU A 64 -13.78 8.45 3.13
N ASP A 65 -12.92 9.48 3.12
CA ASP A 65 -12.01 9.80 2.02
C ASP A 65 -10.65 9.08 2.14
N GLY A 66 -10.57 8.03 2.96
CA GLY A 66 -9.33 7.33 3.26
C GLY A 66 -9.56 5.92 3.77
N HIS A 67 -8.81 5.56 4.82
CA HIS A 67 -8.87 4.22 5.38
C HIS A 67 -9.00 4.28 6.90
N ALA A 68 -9.55 3.21 7.46
CA ALA A 68 -9.56 2.97 8.89
C ALA A 68 -9.00 1.58 9.19
N LEU A 69 -8.60 1.38 10.45
CA LEU A 69 -8.17 0.12 10.98
C LEU A 69 -9.13 -0.34 12.07
N SER A 70 -9.40 -1.65 12.13
CA SER A 70 -10.16 -2.26 13.21
C SER A 70 -9.51 -3.55 13.64
N LEU A 71 -9.41 -3.77 14.95
CA LEU A 71 -8.92 -5.04 15.51
C LEU A 71 -9.84 -6.18 15.09
N THR A 72 -9.26 -7.35 14.83
CA THR A 72 -9.95 -8.57 14.45
C THR A 72 -9.46 -9.76 15.26
N ASP A 73 -10.32 -10.76 15.46
CA ASP A 73 -9.95 -12.04 16.07
C ASP A 73 -9.26 -12.99 15.09
N GLU A 74 -9.38 -12.75 13.78
CA GLU A 74 -8.77 -13.57 12.74
C GLU A 74 -7.26 -13.27 12.61
N PRO A 75 -6.36 -14.22 12.94
CA PRO A 75 -4.95 -14.03 12.69
C PRO A 75 -4.66 -13.92 11.20
N PHE A 76 -3.76 -13.01 10.82
CA PHE A 76 -3.31 -12.87 9.44
C PHE A 76 -1.96 -13.51 9.23
N GLU A 77 -0.93 -13.05 9.92
CA GLU A 77 0.44 -13.53 9.78
C GLU A 77 1.17 -13.60 11.11
N HIS A 78 2.06 -14.59 11.22
CA HIS A 78 3.00 -14.67 12.32
C HIS A 78 4.23 -13.81 12.02
N VAL A 79 4.65 -13.00 13.00
CA VAL A 79 5.75 -12.04 12.81
C VAL A 79 6.84 -12.23 13.88
N PRO A 80 8.13 -12.03 13.56
CA PRO A 80 9.24 -12.41 14.44
C PRO A 80 9.22 -11.79 15.84
N GLN A 81 8.86 -10.50 15.96
CA GLN A 81 8.76 -9.85 17.27
C GLN A 81 7.45 -10.15 18.01
N GLY A 82 6.58 -11.02 17.49
CA GLY A 82 5.26 -11.32 18.03
C GLY A 82 5.26 -12.35 19.17
N GLY A 83 4.44 -12.08 20.18
CA GLY A 83 4.03 -13.05 21.19
C GLY A 83 2.81 -13.88 20.73
N PRO A 84 1.97 -14.38 21.67
CA PRO A 84 0.73 -15.05 21.30
C PRO A 84 -0.20 -14.10 20.51
N ASP A 85 -0.98 -14.66 19.59
CA ASP A 85 -2.03 -13.94 18.87
C ASP A 85 -3.11 -13.50 19.88
N LEU A 86 -3.35 -12.19 19.96
CA LEU A 86 -4.35 -11.62 20.85
C LEU A 86 -5.70 -11.53 20.14
N ALA A 87 -6.76 -12.01 20.79
CA ALA A 87 -8.13 -11.70 20.37
C ALA A 87 -8.38 -10.19 20.45
N ALA A 88 -9.34 -9.68 19.67
CA ALA A 88 -9.61 -8.25 19.57
C ALA A 88 -9.93 -7.62 20.94
N ASP A 89 -10.67 -8.31 21.80
CA ASP A 89 -10.98 -7.84 23.17
C ASP A 89 -9.74 -7.77 24.07
N GLN A 90 -8.82 -8.74 23.93
CA GLN A 90 -7.54 -8.74 24.65
C GLN A 90 -6.65 -7.61 24.15
N ALA A 91 -6.55 -7.44 22.82
CA ALA A 91 -5.81 -6.35 22.19
C ALA A 91 -6.32 -4.97 22.65
N ARG A 92 -7.65 -4.76 22.72
CA ARG A 92 -8.26 -3.49 23.17
C ARG A 92 -7.89 -3.08 24.59
N THR A 93 -7.56 -4.05 25.45
CA THR A 93 -7.19 -3.80 26.85
C THR A 93 -5.68 -3.90 27.09
N HIS A 94 -4.90 -4.20 26.04
CA HIS A 94 -3.45 -4.35 26.15
C HIS A 94 -2.76 -2.99 26.34
N VAL A 95 -1.79 -2.93 27.26
CA VAL A 95 -1.07 -1.70 27.61
C VAL A 95 -0.33 -1.08 26.42
N ASP A 96 0.19 -1.91 25.53
CA ASP A 96 0.95 -1.49 24.35
C ASP A 96 0.09 -1.16 23.13
N LEU A 97 -1.24 -1.24 23.21
CA LEU A 97 -2.11 -0.92 22.07
C LEU A 97 -1.84 0.48 21.46
N PRO A 98 -1.59 1.56 22.23
CA PRO A 98 -1.22 2.84 21.65
C PRO A 98 0.05 2.79 20.80
N PHE A 99 1.05 2.02 21.23
CA PHE A 99 2.28 1.82 20.47
C PHE A 99 2.01 1.01 19.19
N VAL A 100 1.16 -0.02 19.25
CA VAL A 100 0.75 -0.79 18.08
C VAL A 100 0.07 0.08 17.03
N TRP A 101 -0.84 0.98 17.43
CA TRP A 101 -1.46 1.91 16.49
C TRP A 101 -0.46 2.89 15.89
N TRP A 102 0.47 3.37 16.68
CA TRP A 102 1.54 4.22 16.18
C TRP A 102 2.42 3.50 15.14
N VAL A 103 2.74 2.22 15.35
CA VAL A 103 3.43 1.39 14.35
C VAL A 103 2.58 1.23 13.10
N ALA A 104 1.28 0.97 13.23
CA ALA A 104 0.37 0.84 12.09
C ALA A 104 0.33 2.12 11.24
N ASP A 105 0.16 3.28 11.88
CA ASP A 105 0.19 4.58 11.21
C ASP A 105 1.52 4.80 10.49
N HIS A 106 2.64 4.49 11.15
CA HIS A 106 3.97 4.63 10.55
C HIS A 106 4.15 3.74 9.32
N VAL A 107 3.67 2.50 9.36
CA VAL A 107 3.69 1.58 8.21
C VAL A 107 2.87 2.14 7.06
N MET A 108 1.65 2.61 7.33
CA MET A 108 0.77 3.21 6.33
C MET A 108 1.33 4.50 5.72
N GLU A 109 2.11 5.26 6.48
CA GLU A 109 2.76 6.49 6.03
C GLU A 109 4.05 6.27 5.25
N ARG A 110 4.88 5.28 5.63
CA ARG A 110 6.28 5.18 5.17
C ARG A 110 6.56 3.96 4.30
N ASP A 111 5.80 2.89 4.43
CA ASP A 111 6.05 1.69 3.63
C ASP A 111 5.46 1.87 2.23
N ARG A 112 6.33 1.96 1.22
CA ARG A 112 5.92 2.07 -0.19
C ARG A 112 4.96 0.98 -0.66
N ARG A 113 5.02 -0.21 -0.07
CA ARG A 113 4.10 -1.32 -0.38
C ARG A 113 2.72 -1.09 0.25
N ALA A 114 2.65 -0.36 1.37
CA ALA A 114 1.39 0.04 1.99
C ALA A 114 0.67 1.12 1.17
N TRP A 115 1.41 2.01 0.48
CA TRP A 115 0.81 2.94 -0.47
C TRP A 115 0.15 2.21 -1.64
N TRP A 116 0.80 1.16 -2.16
CA TRP A 116 0.18 0.31 -3.18
C TRP A 116 -1.10 -0.36 -2.67
N MET A 117 -1.04 -0.99 -1.49
CA MET A 117 -2.22 -1.55 -0.83
C MET A 117 -3.33 -0.50 -0.70
N ARG A 118 -3.00 0.74 -0.32
CA ARG A 118 -3.96 1.84 -0.17
C ARG A 118 -4.60 2.22 -1.50
N HIS A 119 -3.84 2.30 -2.59
CA HIS A 119 -4.41 2.57 -3.92
C HIS A 119 -5.29 1.42 -4.45
N TRP A 120 -4.99 0.18 -4.06
CA TRP A 120 -5.90 -0.93 -4.28
C TRP A 120 -7.17 -0.77 -3.45
N LEU A 121 -7.02 -0.53 -2.13
CA LEU A 121 -8.10 -0.39 -1.17
C LEU A 121 -9.13 0.65 -1.61
N LEU A 122 -8.66 1.85 -1.95
CA LEU A 122 -9.48 3.00 -2.35
C LEU A 122 -9.89 2.98 -3.82
N GLY A 123 -9.49 1.95 -4.58
CA GLY A 123 -9.77 1.87 -6.01
C GLY A 123 -9.28 3.08 -6.81
N THR A 124 -8.13 3.68 -6.42
CA THR A 124 -7.64 4.95 -6.99
C THR A 124 -7.59 4.88 -8.51
N ARG A 125 -8.28 5.84 -9.15
CA ARG A 125 -8.36 5.94 -10.60
C ARG A 125 -7.18 6.70 -11.16
N CYS A 126 -6.81 6.37 -12.38
CA CYS A 126 -5.82 7.10 -13.14
C CYS A 126 -6.24 7.23 -14.61
N ILE A 127 -5.78 8.29 -15.28
CA ILE A 127 -5.79 8.42 -16.73
C ILE A 127 -4.46 7.88 -17.26
N GLN A 128 -4.52 7.05 -18.28
CA GLN A 128 -3.35 6.51 -18.96
C GLN A 128 -3.39 6.95 -20.43
N THR A 129 -2.23 7.32 -21.00
CA THR A 129 -2.11 7.41 -22.46
C THR A 129 -2.52 6.07 -23.10
N ILE A 130 -3.11 6.09 -24.29
CA ILE A 130 -3.61 4.86 -24.92
C ILE A 130 -2.48 3.85 -25.15
N GLU A 131 -1.27 4.30 -25.45
CA GLU A 131 -0.06 3.49 -25.57
C GLU A 131 0.27 2.73 -24.28
N VAL A 132 0.18 3.40 -23.13
CA VAL A 132 0.38 2.79 -21.81
C VAL A 132 -0.75 1.82 -21.48
N PHE A 133 -2.00 2.23 -21.71
CA PHE A 133 -3.18 1.41 -21.43
C PHE A 133 -3.17 0.10 -22.24
N GLU A 134 -2.81 0.18 -23.52
CA GLU A 134 -2.68 -0.97 -24.43
C GLU A 134 -1.33 -1.70 -24.29
N ARG A 135 -0.48 -1.29 -23.32
CA ARG A 135 0.83 -1.88 -23.03
C ARG A 135 1.81 -1.84 -24.21
N ARG A 136 1.64 -0.89 -25.11
CA ARG A 136 2.57 -0.59 -26.22
C ARG A 136 3.77 0.23 -25.75
N GLU A 137 3.59 1.03 -24.69
CA GLU A 137 4.65 1.81 -24.06
C GLU A 137 4.68 1.62 -22.54
N PRO A 138 5.86 1.67 -21.91
CA PRO A 138 5.96 1.71 -20.46
C PRO A 138 5.57 3.08 -19.91
N VAL A 139 5.21 3.14 -18.62
CA VAL A 139 5.05 4.42 -17.91
C VAL A 139 6.42 5.08 -17.76
N LEU A 140 6.60 6.29 -18.29
CA LEU A 140 7.83 7.07 -18.15
C LEU A 140 7.63 8.36 -17.35
N LEU A 141 6.39 8.81 -17.25
CA LEU A 141 5.97 9.97 -16.47
C LEU A 141 4.69 9.63 -15.70
N LEU A 142 4.67 10.00 -14.44
CA LEU A 142 3.55 9.84 -13.54
C LEU A 142 3.25 11.19 -12.88
N GLY A 143 2.01 11.64 -12.92
CA GLY A 143 1.58 12.89 -12.29
C GLY A 143 0.42 12.67 -11.32
N ASN A 144 0.39 13.41 -10.23
CA ASN A 144 -0.78 13.56 -9.38
C ASN A 144 -1.25 15.02 -9.54
N ASP A 145 -2.35 15.22 -10.26
CA ASP A 145 -2.81 16.55 -10.65
C ASP A 145 -3.22 17.40 -9.42
N ALA A 146 -2.94 18.69 -9.47
CA ALA A 146 -3.23 19.60 -8.35
C ALA A 146 -4.71 19.94 -8.24
N ASP A 147 -5.44 19.99 -9.35
CA ASP A 147 -6.78 20.54 -9.44
C ASP A 147 -7.84 19.49 -9.04
N ASP A 148 -7.65 18.23 -9.43
CA ASP A 148 -8.61 17.15 -9.20
C ASP A 148 -8.04 15.92 -8.48
N GLY A 149 -6.73 15.90 -8.18
CA GLY A 149 -6.07 14.77 -7.53
C GLY A 149 -6.01 13.50 -8.40
N LEU A 150 -6.27 13.64 -9.71
CA LEU A 150 -6.29 12.52 -10.64
C LEU A 150 -4.87 12.13 -11.02
N TRP A 151 -4.61 10.83 -10.98
CA TRP A 151 -3.32 10.29 -11.37
C TRP A 151 -3.24 10.19 -12.89
N GLN A 152 -2.09 10.52 -13.46
CA GLN A 152 -1.83 10.42 -14.89
C GLN A 152 -0.60 9.57 -15.15
N LEU A 153 -0.71 8.58 -16.04
CA LEU A 153 0.36 7.67 -16.45
C LEU A 153 0.64 7.86 -17.93
N ILE A 154 1.85 8.32 -18.25
CA ILE A 154 2.22 8.79 -19.58
C ILE A 154 3.45 8.00 -20.05
N GLY A 155 3.40 7.56 -21.31
CA GLY A 155 4.48 6.86 -21.99
C GLY A 155 5.52 7.79 -22.60
N ALA A 156 6.14 7.36 -23.69
CA ALA A 156 7.00 8.19 -24.52
C ALA A 156 6.20 9.06 -25.49
N THR A 157 5.01 8.60 -25.88
CA THR A 157 4.06 9.38 -26.66
C THR A 157 3.36 10.41 -25.77
N ASP A 158 3.36 11.67 -26.21
CA ASP A 158 2.77 12.79 -25.48
C ASP A 158 1.29 12.55 -25.13
N ALA A 159 0.90 13.06 -23.95
CA ALA A 159 -0.48 12.99 -23.51
C ALA A 159 -1.39 13.86 -24.42
N GLY A 160 -2.34 13.20 -25.09
CA GLY A 160 -3.40 13.84 -25.86
C GLY A 160 -4.79 13.61 -25.27
N GLY A 161 -5.84 14.04 -25.98
CA GLY A 161 -7.24 13.90 -25.55
C GLY A 161 -7.83 12.49 -25.62
N THR A 162 -7.02 11.45 -25.85
CA THR A 162 -7.45 10.05 -26.06
C THR A 162 -7.19 9.13 -24.86
N GLY A 163 -6.90 9.71 -23.69
CA GLY A 163 -6.61 8.97 -22.46
C GLY A 163 -7.70 7.96 -22.08
N LYS A 164 -7.28 6.90 -21.40
CA LYS A 164 -8.15 5.84 -20.88
C LYS A 164 -8.13 5.84 -19.36
N ILE A 165 -9.27 5.53 -18.75
CA ILE A 165 -9.37 5.41 -17.30
C ILE A 165 -9.03 3.99 -16.89
N GLY A 166 -8.14 3.84 -15.91
CA GLY A 166 -7.80 2.59 -15.26
C GLY A 166 -7.66 2.76 -13.74
N HIS A 167 -7.24 1.71 -13.05
CA HIS A 167 -6.88 1.77 -11.63
C HIS A 167 -5.37 1.74 -11.46
N LEU A 168 -4.86 2.58 -10.56
CA LEU A 168 -3.42 2.77 -10.37
C LEU A 168 -2.72 1.47 -9.93
N HIS A 169 -3.39 0.66 -9.10
CA HIS A 169 -2.80 -0.59 -8.59
C HIS A 169 -2.53 -1.64 -9.69
N HIS A 170 -3.27 -1.62 -10.81
CA HIS A 170 -2.99 -2.50 -11.96
C HIS A 170 -1.69 -2.12 -12.67
N ALA A 171 -1.33 -0.83 -12.69
CA ALA A 171 -0.09 -0.41 -13.31
C ALA A 171 1.14 -0.95 -12.54
N VAL A 172 1.03 -1.05 -11.22
CA VAL A 172 2.07 -1.61 -10.35
C VAL A 172 2.29 -3.11 -10.58
N ASP A 173 1.24 -3.84 -10.98
CA ASP A 173 1.37 -5.26 -11.36
C ASP A 173 2.28 -5.45 -12.57
N GLU A 174 2.21 -4.52 -13.54
CA GLU A 174 3.02 -4.55 -14.76
C GLU A 174 4.42 -3.97 -14.54
N ASP A 175 4.53 -2.96 -13.68
CA ASP A 175 5.80 -2.35 -13.29
C ASP A 175 5.88 -2.12 -11.77
N PRO A 176 6.49 -3.06 -11.04
CA PRO A 176 6.65 -2.96 -9.60
C PRO A 176 7.46 -1.75 -9.13
N THR A 177 8.25 -1.09 -9.98
CA THR A 177 9.03 0.09 -9.58
C THR A 177 8.17 1.35 -9.43
N LEU A 178 6.90 1.30 -9.80
CA LEU A 178 5.95 2.39 -9.55
C LEU A 178 5.69 2.61 -8.06
N VAL A 179 5.89 1.60 -7.20
CA VAL A 179 5.71 1.75 -5.74
C VAL A 179 6.57 2.87 -5.15
N ASP A 180 7.68 3.21 -5.80
CA ASP A 180 8.61 4.24 -5.35
C ASP A 180 8.09 5.68 -5.47
N VAL A 181 6.92 5.87 -6.10
CA VAL A 181 6.34 7.20 -6.39
C VAL A 181 4.82 7.28 -6.13
N LEU A 182 4.23 6.29 -5.46
CA LEU A 182 2.79 6.29 -5.14
C LEU A 182 2.41 7.26 -4.00
N ASP A 183 3.39 7.84 -3.31
CA ASP A 183 3.20 8.91 -2.32
C ASP A 183 3.28 10.32 -2.92
N LEU A 184 3.34 10.47 -4.24
CA LEU A 184 3.38 11.79 -4.87
C LEU A 184 2.23 12.67 -4.38
N PRO A 185 2.50 13.84 -3.79
CA PRO A 185 1.45 14.78 -3.41
C PRO A 185 0.76 15.36 -4.66
N PRO A 186 -0.48 15.88 -4.52
CA PRO A 186 -1.10 16.67 -5.58
C PRO A 186 -0.19 17.79 -6.09
N GLY A 187 -0.22 18.03 -7.39
CA GLY A 187 0.65 18.98 -8.10
C GLY A 187 2.09 18.52 -8.32
N HIS A 188 2.43 17.27 -8.03
CA HIS A 188 3.77 16.71 -8.27
C HIS A 188 3.76 15.66 -9.37
N SER A 189 4.92 15.48 -9.98
CA SER A 189 5.16 14.40 -10.93
C SER A 189 6.46 13.66 -10.64
N ALA A 190 6.62 12.49 -11.23
CA ALA A 190 7.88 11.79 -11.30
C ALA A 190 8.11 11.27 -12.72
N SER A 191 9.35 11.40 -13.19
CA SER A 191 9.75 10.90 -14.52
C SER A 191 10.96 9.98 -14.43
N ARG A 192 11.12 9.12 -15.43
CA ARG A 192 12.28 8.24 -15.60
C ARG A 192 12.57 8.03 -17.07
N THR A 193 13.81 7.65 -17.40
CA THR A 193 14.24 7.49 -18.80
C THR A 193 13.99 6.08 -19.36
N ARG A 194 13.76 5.08 -18.49
CA ARG A 194 13.50 3.69 -18.86
C ARG A 194 12.86 2.93 -17.71
N VAL A 195 12.22 1.79 -18.01
CA VAL A 195 11.74 0.84 -17.01
C VAL A 195 12.89 0.39 -16.11
N GLY A 196 12.63 0.36 -14.80
CA GLY A 196 13.63 0.03 -13.77
C GLY A 196 14.71 1.08 -13.55
N GLY A 197 14.67 2.22 -14.24
CA GLY A 197 15.49 3.39 -13.93
C GLY A 197 14.97 4.13 -12.69
N PRO A 198 15.80 4.95 -12.04
CA PRO A 198 15.37 5.75 -10.90
C PRO A 198 14.36 6.81 -11.32
N TRP A 199 13.40 7.09 -10.44
CA TRP A 199 12.44 8.17 -10.60
C TRP A 199 13.03 9.52 -10.17
N THR A 200 12.82 10.54 -10.99
CA THR A 200 13.12 11.94 -10.69
C THR A 200 11.83 12.64 -10.34
N ARG A 201 11.68 13.10 -9.09
CA ARG A 201 10.49 13.82 -8.62
C ARG A 201 10.58 15.30 -8.97
N LEU A 202 9.45 15.88 -9.37
CA LEU A 202 9.32 17.25 -9.87
C LEU A 202 8.09 17.92 -9.24
N LEU A 203 8.19 19.23 -9.01
CA LEU A 203 7.02 20.07 -8.76
C LEU A 203 6.40 20.44 -10.11
N GLY A 204 5.12 20.12 -10.30
CA GLY A 204 4.44 20.24 -11.59
C GLY A 204 4.89 19.20 -12.62
N TYR A 205 4.48 19.41 -13.87
CA TYR A 205 4.90 18.59 -15.01
C TYR A 205 6.24 19.09 -15.59
N PRO A 206 7.07 18.19 -16.15
CA PRO A 206 8.24 18.61 -16.90
C PRO A 206 7.84 19.53 -18.06
N ALA A 207 8.67 20.54 -18.32
CA ALA A 207 8.49 21.50 -19.41
C ALA A 207 8.86 20.91 -20.78
#